data_AF-A0A8C6Z9M4-F1
#
_entry.id   AF-A0A8C6Z9M4-F1
#
_cell.length_a   1.000
_cell.length_b   1.000
_cell.length_c   1.000
_cell.angle_alpha   90.00
_cell.angle_beta   90.00
_cell.angle_gamma   90.00
#
_symmetry.space_group_name_H-M   'P 1'
#
loop_
_entity.id
_entity.type
_entity.pdbx_description
1 polymer ?
#
loop_
_entity_poly.entity_id
_entity_poly.type
_entity_poly.pdbx_seq_one_letter_code
_entity_poly.pdbx_strand_id
1 'polypeptide(L)'
;EGGIGEVGRRIVLFQFPSPCSCWTHAVLPRNLPLLPPTSSLSLERRPRNCPADSWRRAPAPRPQVCLTCCSRDAMVRIDQLCRQSGVKFFAGDVFGYHGYAFADLGEHEFVEEKTKVAKGSPAVEDGPDTKKAKLEPAETTMVKKRAGFCPLKEALAVEWSGEKARAALRRTAPDYFLLQVLLKFRTDKGRDPSPQSYGEDSKLLLQIRGDVLDALGVGTDLLPDDFPSYCFSEMAPVCAVVGGVLGQEVVKALSQRDPPHNNFFFFDGIKGNGVVERLGAK
;
A
#
# COMPACT_ATOMS: atom_id res chain seq x y z
N GLU A 1 10.27 6.80 -40.60
CA GLU A 1 10.05 7.65 -39.39
C GLU A 1 9.56 6.78 -38.21
N GLY A 2 9.04 7.37 -37.12
CA GLY A 2 8.36 6.61 -36.06
C GLY A 2 9.19 6.34 -34.80
N GLY A 3 10.07 7.26 -34.37
CA GLY A 3 10.72 7.18 -33.06
C GLY A 3 9.70 7.26 -31.93
N ILE A 4 9.67 6.25 -31.05
CA ILE A 4 8.81 6.24 -29.85
C ILE A 4 9.34 7.31 -28.89
N GLY A 5 8.60 8.41 -28.71
CA GLY A 5 9.01 9.51 -27.84
C GLY A 5 9.17 9.08 -26.37
N GLU A 6 10.19 9.62 -25.70
CA GLU A 6 10.50 9.28 -24.31
C GLU A 6 9.46 9.86 -23.34
N VAL A 7 8.43 9.05 -23.04
CA VAL A 7 7.37 9.38 -22.07
C VAL A 7 7.93 9.26 -20.64
N GLY A 8 8.69 10.27 -20.21
CA GLY A 8 9.42 10.29 -18.94
C GLY A 8 8.52 10.28 -17.70
N ARG A 9 8.40 9.11 -17.06
CA ARG A 9 7.37 8.81 -16.04
C ARG A 9 7.59 9.63 -14.76
N ARG A 10 6.53 10.26 -14.24
CA ARG A 10 6.57 11.11 -13.03
C ARG A 10 5.89 10.46 -11.83
N ILE A 11 6.41 10.73 -10.63
CA ILE A 11 5.72 10.54 -9.35
C ILE A 11 5.51 11.93 -8.75
N VAL A 12 4.32 12.22 -8.23
CA VAL A 12 4.08 13.39 -7.37
C VAL A 12 3.50 12.89 -6.05
N LEU A 13 4.36 12.83 -5.02
CA LEU A 13 3.88 12.58 -3.66
C LEU A 13 3.30 13.86 -3.06
N PHE A 14 2.09 13.76 -2.53
CA PHE A 14 1.44 14.85 -1.79
C PHE A 14 1.56 14.57 -0.30
N GLN A 15 2.57 15.17 0.33
CA GLN A 15 2.79 15.10 1.76
C GLN A 15 2.19 16.32 2.47
N PHE A 16 1.27 16.08 3.39
CA PHE A 16 0.87 17.05 4.41
C PHE A 16 1.83 16.99 5.60
N PRO A 17 2.02 18.09 6.35
CA PRO A 17 3.04 18.14 7.39
C PRO A 17 2.72 17.26 8.60
N SER A 18 3.47 16.17 8.77
CA SER A 18 3.68 15.46 10.05
C SER A 18 5.11 15.71 10.58
N PRO A 19 5.35 15.51 11.89
CA PRO A 19 6.70 15.63 12.48
C PRO A 19 7.70 14.65 11.87
N CYS A 20 7.28 13.42 11.58
CA CYS A 20 8.13 12.34 11.06
C CYS A 20 8.06 12.22 9.53
N SER A 21 8.05 13.38 8.86
CA SER A 21 7.99 13.51 7.40
C SER A 21 9.29 13.13 6.66
N CYS A 22 10.01 12.12 7.17
CA CYS A 22 11.28 11.61 6.66
C CYS A 22 11.14 10.37 5.76
N TRP A 23 10.06 9.56 5.85
CA TRP A 23 9.83 8.42 4.93
C TRP A 23 9.96 8.86 3.45
N THR A 24 9.33 10.00 3.14
CA THR A 24 9.26 10.68 1.85
C THR A 24 10.61 11.09 1.28
N HIS A 25 11.51 11.64 2.11
CA HIS A 25 12.83 12.09 1.68
C HIS A 25 13.88 10.99 1.73
N ALA A 26 13.72 9.97 2.59
CA ALA A 26 14.74 8.96 2.84
C ALA A 26 14.57 7.67 2.01
N VAL A 27 13.34 7.24 1.71
CA VAL A 27 13.07 5.91 1.13
C VAL A 27 12.78 5.97 -0.37
N LEU A 28 11.84 6.83 -0.79
CA LEU A 28 11.48 6.96 -2.22
C LEU A 28 12.67 7.34 -3.13
N PRO A 29 13.57 8.28 -2.75
CA PRO A 29 14.77 8.55 -3.54
C PRO A 29 15.78 7.40 -3.59
N ARG A 30 15.82 6.50 -2.59
CA ARG A 30 16.69 5.30 -2.64
C ARG A 30 16.20 4.26 -3.65
N ASN A 31 14.92 4.28 -3.99
CA ASN A 31 14.34 3.43 -5.03
C ASN A 31 14.43 4.05 -6.44
N LEU A 32 14.88 5.30 -6.58
CA LEU A 32 15.03 5.97 -7.88
C LEU A 32 15.98 5.23 -8.85
N PRO A 33 17.11 4.61 -8.42
CA PRO A 33 17.95 3.80 -9.31
C PRO A 33 17.30 2.49 -9.81
N LEU A 34 16.15 2.10 -9.26
CA LEU A 34 15.36 0.93 -9.72
C LEU A 34 14.32 1.32 -10.78
N LEU A 35 14.14 2.61 -11.05
CA LEU A 35 13.26 3.10 -12.10
C LEU A 35 13.99 3.22 -13.45
N PRO A 36 13.28 3.13 -14.59
CA PRO A 36 13.85 3.43 -15.90
C PRO A 36 14.51 4.82 -15.92
N PRO A 37 15.66 5.03 -16.61
CA PRO A 37 16.42 6.28 -16.57
C PRO A 37 15.64 7.55 -16.94
N THR A 38 14.54 7.41 -17.68
CA THR A 38 13.62 8.50 -18.07
C THR A 38 12.63 8.91 -16.96
N SER A 39 12.69 8.28 -15.79
CA SER A 39 11.74 8.51 -14.69
C SER A 39 12.21 9.62 -13.76
N SER A 40 11.31 10.53 -13.37
CA SER A 40 11.61 11.63 -12.44
C SER A 40 10.68 11.63 -11.23
N LEU A 41 11.26 11.46 -10.04
CA LEU A 41 10.57 11.65 -8.77
C LEU A 41 10.48 13.15 -8.46
N SER A 42 9.26 13.67 -8.26
CA SER A 42 9.02 15.05 -7.81
C SER A 42 8.29 15.01 -6.47
N LEU A 43 8.96 15.39 -5.39
CA LEU A 43 8.35 15.45 -4.06
C LEU A 43 7.70 16.83 -3.84
N GLU A 44 6.39 16.86 -3.62
CA GLU A 44 5.62 18.10 -3.56
C GLU A 44 4.87 18.20 -2.22
N ARG A 45 5.52 18.83 -1.23
CA ARG A 45 4.86 19.21 0.04
C ARG A 45 3.83 20.31 -0.24
N ARG A 46 2.54 19.99 -0.16
CA ARG A 46 1.44 20.95 -0.36
C ARG A 46 0.71 21.22 0.97
N PRO A 47 0.16 22.43 1.19
CA PRO A 47 -0.72 22.70 2.33
C PRO A 47 -1.97 21.82 2.31
N ARG A 48 -2.54 21.51 3.49
CA ARG A 48 -3.78 20.70 3.64
C ARG A 48 -4.98 21.20 2.82
N ASN A 49 -5.01 22.50 2.50
CA ASN A 49 -6.08 23.15 1.73
C ASN A 49 -5.68 23.46 0.27
N CYS A 50 -4.58 22.89 -0.24
CA CYS A 50 -4.21 23.03 -1.65
C CYS A 50 -5.28 22.37 -2.54
N PRO A 51 -5.71 23.00 -3.66
CA PRO A 51 -6.58 22.35 -4.64
C PRO A 51 -5.95 21.04 -5.13
N ALA A 52 -6.55 19.92 -4.73
CA ALA A 52 -5.96 18.58 -4.86
C ALA A 52 -5.98 18.03 -6.31
N ASP A 53 -6.45 18.84 -7.26
CA ASP A 53 -6.61 18.53 -8.69
C ASP A 53 -5.56 19.20 -9.59
N SER A 54 -4.57 19.92 -9.02
CA SER A 54 -3.57 20.66 -9.81
C SER A 54 -2.84 19.77 -10.83
N TRP A 55 -2.55 18.53 -10.47
CA TRP A 55 -1.92 17.51 -11.31
C TRP A 55 -2.81 17.01 -12.46
N ARG A 56 -4.14 17.21 -12.42
CA ARG A 56 -5.03 16.82 -13.55
C ARG A 56 -4.70 17.58 -14.84
N ARG A 57 -4.20 18.81 -14.69
CA ARG A 57 -3.76 19.70 -15.77
C ARG A 57 -2.33 19.44 -16.24
N ALA A 58 -1.60 18.50 -15.63
CA ALA A 58 -0.29 18.10 -16.12
C ALA A 58 -0.42 17.36 -17.47
N PRO A 59 0.42 17.67 -18.48
CA PRO A 59 0.49 16.90 -19.71
C PRO A 59 0.98 15.47 -19.44
N ALA A 60 0.83 14.58 -20.42
CA ALA A 60 1.31 13.20 -20.29
C ALA A 60 2.85 13.13 -20.18
N PRO A 61 3.41 12.18 -19.41
CA PRO A 61 2.70 11.22 -18.57
C PRO A 61 2.16 11.83 -17.28
N ARG A 62 0.92 11.49 -16.93
CA ARG A 62 0.32 11.88 -15.64
C ARG A 62 1.14 11.28 -14.48
N PRO A 63 1.32 12.02 -13.38
CA PRO A 63 2.03 11.49 -12.23
C PRO A 63 1.21 10.43 -11.50
N GLN A 64 1.89 9.51 -10.80
CA GLN A 64 1.23 8.75 -9.72
C GLN A 64 1.05 9.63 -8.48
N VAL A 65 -0.03 9.40 -7.73
CA VAL A 65 -0.35 10.10 -6.49
C VAL A 65 -0.19 9.15 -5.32
N CYS A 66 0.55 9.56 -4.30
CA CYS A 66 0.66 8.85 -3.04
C CYS A 66 0.49 9.84 -1.87
N LEU A 67 -0.27 9.42 -0.86
CA LEU A 67 -0.70 10.21 0.29
C LEU A 67 -0.18 9.65 1.62
N THR A 68 0.18 10.55 2.52
CA THR A 68 0.42 10.24 3.95
C THR A 68 -0.28 11.28 4.82
N CYS A 69 -0.57 10.94 6.07
CA CYS A 69 -1.03 11.88 7.11
C CYS A 69 -2.32 12.62 6.74
N CYS A 70 -3.24 11.91 6.08
CA CYS A 70 -4.49 12.42 5.52
C CYS A 70 -5.71 11.99 6.35
N SER A 71 -6.76 12.81 6.39
CA SER A 71 -8.08 12.35 6.86
C SER A 71 -8.71 11.38 5.85
N ARG A 72 -9.62 10.52 6.34
CA ARG A 72 -10.40 9.57 5.51
C ARG A 72 -11.00 10.26 4.28
N ASP A 73 -11.67 11.39 4.49
CA ASP A 73 -12.34 12.15 3.43
C ASP A 73 -11.38 12.78 2.42
N ALA A 74 -10.17 13.16 2.85
CA ALA A 74 -9.14 13.64 1.95
C ALA A 74 -8.63 12.51 1.04
N MET A 75 -8.38 11.32 1.61
CA MET A 75 -7.92 10.17 0.84
C MET A 75 -9.00 9.67 -0.12
N VAL A 76 -10.22 9.41 0.36
CA VAL A 76 -11.35 8.93 -0.45
C VAL A 76 -11.69 9.90 -1.59
N ARG A 77 -11.64 11.21 -1.33
CA ARG A 77 -11.80 12.21 -2.39
C ARG A 77 -10.67 12.10 -3.42
N ILE A 78 -9.41 12.13 -3.00
CA ILE A 78 -8.26 12.15 -3.93
C ILE A 78 -8.17 10.85 -4.74
N ASP A 79 -8.43 9.70 -4.13
CA ASP A 79 -8.61 8.40 -4.77
C ASP A 79 -9.62 8.47 -5.93
N GLN A 80 -10.83 8.96 -5.67
CA GLN A 80 -11.86 9.16 -6.69
C GLN A 80 -11.42 10.12 -7.81
N LEU A 81 -10.74 11.23 -7.47
CA LEU A 81 -10.23 12.20 -8.46
C LEU A 81 -9.12 11.57 -9.33
N CYS A 82 -8.25 10.72 -8.75
CA CYS A 82 -7.21 9.95 -9.45
C CYS A 82 -7.82 8.94 -10.42
N ARG A 83 -8.79 8.15 -9.96
CA ARG A 83 -9.46 7.12 -10.75
C ARG A 83 -10.18 7.69 -11.97
N GLN A 84 -10.87 8.82 -11.81
CA GLN A 84 -11.47 9.60 -12.91
C GLN A 84 -10.46 10.11 -13.95
N SER A 85 -9.17 10.16 -13.60
CA SER A 85 -8.11 10.74 -14.44
C SER A 85 -7.16 9.69 -15.04
N GLY A 86 -7.39 8.40 -14.76
CA GLY A 86 -6.44 7.32 -15.13
C GLY A 86 -5.13 7.38 -14.34
N VAL A 87 -5.14 7.95 -13.14
CA VAL A 87 -3.97 8.07 -12.25
C VAL A 87 -4.02 6.98 -11.18
N LYS A 88 -2.86 6.35 -10.95
CA LYS A 88 -2.66 5.37 -9.89
C LYS A 88 -2.56 6.09 -8.54
N PHE A 89 -3.33 5.60 -7.58
CA PHE A 89 -3.46 6.16 -6.24
C PHE A 89 -2.84 5.22 -5.19
N PHE A 90 -2.19 5.80 -4.20
CA PHE A 90 -1.68 5.11 -3.03
C PHE A 90 -1.92 5.92 -1.76
N ALA A 91 -1.99 5.24 -0.62
CA ALA A 91 -1.99 5.85 0.70
C ALA A 91 -1.17 5.01 1.69
N GLY A 92 -0.70 5.62 2.79
CA GLY A 92 -0.11 4.90 3.91
C GLY A 92 0.22 5.81 5.10
N ASP A 93 0.21 5.23 6.30
CA ASP A 93 0.63 5.87 7.54
C ASP A 93 1.27 4.84 8.49
N VAL A 94 1.93 5.36 9.52
CA VAL A 94 2.52 4.62 10.64
C VAL A 94 1.86 5.10 11.94
N PHE A 95 1.53 4.16 12.82
CA PHE A 95 0.92 4.42 14.13
C PHE A 95 1.60 3.50 15.17
N GLY A 96 2.58 4.04 15.88
CA GLY A 96 3.45 3.29 16.79
C GLY A 96 4.19 2.16 16.09
N TYR A 97 3.94 0.93 16.54
CA TYR A 97 4.48 -0.31 15.96
C TYR A 97 3.72 -0.78 14.71
N HIS A 98 2.53 -0.25 14.46
CA HIS A 98 1.67 -0.63 13.35
C HIS A 98 1.82 0.32 12.16
N GLY A 99 1.45 -0.14 10.97
CA GLY A 99 1.30 0.73 9.81
C GLY A 99 0.66 0.03 8.62
N TYR A 100 0.26 0.80 7.63
CA TYR A 100 -0.40 0.28 6.43
C TYR A 100 0.08 0.96 5.14
N ALA A 101 -0.09 0.25 4.03
CA ALA A 101 -0.07 0.79 2.69
C ALA A 101 -1.34 0.35 1.94
N PHE A 102 -1.84 1.19 1.04
CA PHE A 102 -2.98 0.94 0.16
C PHE A 102 -2.64 1.34 -1.27
N ALA A 103 -3.23 0.65 -2.25
CA ALA A 103 -3.18 1.02 -3.66
C ALA A 103 -4.56 0.89 -4.34
N ASP A 104 -4.96 1.88 -5.14
CA ASP A 104 -5.90 1.70 -6.26
C ASP A 104 -5.17 2.00 -7.57
N LEU A 105 -4.95 0.97 -8.37
CA LEU A 105 -4.33 1.06 -9.69
C LEU A 105 -5.36 1.04 -10.83
N GLY A 106 -6.65 1.04 -10.50
CA GLY A 106 -7.76 0.82 -11.41
C GLY A 106 -7.69 -0.56 -12.07
N GLU A 107 -7.84 -0.57 -13.40
CA GLU A 107 -7.58 -1.75 -14.22
C GLU A 107 -6.10 -1.73 -14.67
N HIS A 108 -5.27 -2.49 -13.96
CA HIS A 108 -3.82 -2.47 -14.09
C HIS A 108 -3.28 -3.64 -14.93
N GLU A 109 -2.52 -3.34 -15.98
CA GLU A 109 -1.77 -4.33 -16.74
C GLU A 109 -0.28 -4.32 -16.36
N PHE A 110 0.30 -5.51 -16.21
CA PHE A 110 1.71 -5.74 -15.88
C PHE A 110 2.24 -6.98 -16.60
N VAL A 111 3.57 -7.16 -16.64
CA VAL A 111 4.22 -8.40 -17.07
C VAL A 111 4.84 -9.13 -15.88
N GLU A 112 4.69 -10.45 -15.85
CA GLU A 112 5.29 -11.34 -14.86
C GLU A 112 6.29 -12.26 -15.56
N GLU A 113 7.51 -12.34 -15.04
CA GLU A 113 8.53 -13.24 -15.57
C GLU A 113 8.34 -14.65 -15.03
N LYS A 114 8.22 -15.64 -15.93
CA LYS A 114 8.07 -17.05 -15.59
C LYS A 114 9.19 -17.87 -16.19
N THR A 115 9.98 -18.49 -15.32
CA THR A 115 10.92 -19.55 -15.68
C THR A 115 10.16 -20.74 -16.25
N LYS A 116 10.59 -21.26 -17.41
CA LYS A 116 10.10 -22.53 -17.93
C LYS A 116 10.58 -23.67 -17.02
N VAL A 117 9.64 -24.36 -16.37
CA VAL A 117 9.94 -25.62 -15.69
C VAL A 117 10.26 -26.66 -16.76
N ALA A 118 11.53 -27.06 -16.85
CA ALA A 118 11.94 -28.12 -17.76
C ALA A 118 11.22 -29.43 -17.38
N LYS A 119 10.40 -29.95 -18.29
CA LYS A 119 9.86 -31.31 -18.16
C LYS A 119 11.01 -32.29 -18.39
N GLY A 120 11.63 -32.74 -17.30
CA GLY A 120 12.67 -33.77 -17.36
C GLY A 120 12.12 -35.04 -17.99
N SER A 121 12.67 -35.42 -19.15
CA SER A 121 12.58 -36.79 -19.66
C SER A 121 13.28 -37.73 -18.68
N PRO A 122 12.77 -38.95 -18.43
CA PRO A 122 13.44 -39.91 -17.56
C PRO A 122 14.85 -40.22 -18.11
N ALA A 123 15.85 -40.12 -17.26
CA ALA A 123 17.22 -40.43 -17.61
C ALA A 123 17.42 -41.96 -17.75
N VAL A 124 18.22 -42.36 -18.72
CA VAL A 124 18.84 -43.69 -18.75
C VAL A 124 20.24 -43.54 -18.15
N GLU A 125 20.60 -44.46 -17.26
CA GLU A 125 21.80 -44.40 -16.43
C GLU A 125 22.92 -45.27 -17.00
N ASP A 126 24.08 -44.68 -17.30
CA ASP A 126 25.42 -45.30 -17.16
C ASP A 126 26.54 -44.23 -17.28
N GLY A 127 27.74 -44.53 -16.76
CA GLY A 127 28.99 -43.85 -17.09
C GLY A 127 29.43 -42.68 -16.16
N PRO A 128 30.49 -42.85 -15.35
CA PRO A 128 31.03 -41.79 -14.50
C PRO A 128 32.18 -41.01 -15.17
N ASP A 129 31.97 -39.73 -15.51
CA ASP A 129 33.06 -38.86 -15.97
C ASP A 129 32.87 -37.38 -15.54
N THR A 130 33.88 -36.78 -14.91
CA THR A 130 33.74 -35.52 -14.14
C THR A 130 33.85 -34.25 -14.98
N LYS A 131 32.92 -34.05 -15.92
CA LYS A 131 32.68 -32.73 -16.52
C LYS A 131 31.90 -31.83 -15.57
N LYS A 132 32.43 -30.63 -15.29
CA LYS A 132 31.69 -29.56 -14.61
C LYS A 132 30.42 -29.24 -15.42
N ALA A 133 29.25 -29.49 -14.84
CA ALA A 133 27.98 -29.18 -15.49
C ALA A 133 27.87 -27.68 -15.75
N LYS A 134 27.86 -27.31 -17.04
CA LYS A 134 27.49 -25.96 -17.48
C LYS A 134 26.00 -25.79 -17.16
N LEU A 135 25.67 -24.89 -16.22
CA LEU A 135 24.29 -24.47 -16.06
C LEU A 135 23.87 -23.73 -17.34
N GLU A 136 23.06 -24.38 -18.17
CA GLU A 136 22.34 -23.67 -19.23
C GLU A 136 21.41 -22.63 -18.58
N PRO A 137 21.35 -21.38 -19.11
CA PRO A 137 20.47 -20.37 -18.56
C PRO A 137 19.01 -20.84 -18.59
N ALA A 138 18.33 -20.78 -17.45
CA ALA A 138 16.93 -21.18 -17.36
C ALA A 138 16.08 -20.23 -18.21
N GLU A 139 15.43 -20.75 -19.25
CA GLU A 139 14.70 -19.94 -20.22
C GLU A 139 13.47 -19.29 -19.56
N THR A 140 13.47 -17.96 -19.44
CA THR A 140 12.35 -17.19 -18.88
C THR A 140 11.43 -16.65 -19.98
N THR A 141 10.16 -16.44 -19.62
CA THR A 141 9.13 -15.90 -20.51
C THR A 141 8.34 -14.82 -19.80
N MET A 142 8.12 -13.68 -20.47
CA MET A 142 7.30 -12.59 -19.91
C MET A 142 5.83 -12.81 -20.27
N VAL A 143 4.98 -12.96 -19.25
CA VAL A 143 3.54 -13.18 -19.42
C VAL A 143 2.79 -11.91 -19.01
N LYS A 144 2.06 -11.30 -19.95
CA LYS A 144 1.20 -10.16 -19.67
C LYS A 144 -0.01 -10.59 -18.83
N LYS A 145 -0.29 -9.86 -17.76
CA LYS A 145 -1.40 -10.06 -16.83
C LYS A 145 -2.18 -8.77 -16.61
N ARG A 146 -3.35 -8.91 -15.97
CA ARG A 146 -4.28 -7.82 -15.61
C ARG A 146 -4.82 -8.06 -14.20
N ALA A 147 -4.85 -7.00 -13.39
CA ALA A 147 -5.43 -6.99 -12.05
C ALA A 147 -6.36 -5.78 -11.91
N GLY A 148 -7.54 -6.00 -11.35
CA GLY A 148 -8.50 -4.94 -11.03
C GLY A 148 -8.47 -4.60 -9.55
N PHE A 149 -8.43 -3.31 -9.26
CA PHE A 149 -8.42 -2.71 -7.93
C PHE A 149 -9.73 -1.96 -7.68
N CYS A 150 -10.16 -1.86 -6.43
CA CYS A 150 -11.35 -1.08 -6.04
C CYS A 150 -10.95 0.26 -5.38
N PRO A 151 -11.83 1.27 -5.41
CA PRO A 151 -11.62 2.53 -4.71
C PRO A 151 -11.40 2.32 -3.20
N LEU A 152 -10.61 3.21 -2.59
CA LEU A 152 -10.41 3.25 -1.14
C LEU A 152 -11.72 3.33 -0.36
N LYS A 153 -12.75 4.00 -0.93
CA LYS A 153 -14.08 4.08 -0.31
C LYS A 153 -14.69 2.70 -0.05
N GLU A 154 -14.57 1.78 -1.00
CA GLU A 154 -15.13 0.42 -0.93
C GLU A 154 -14.26 -0.47 -0.02
N ALA A 155 -12.94 -0.31 -0.10
CA ALA A 155 -12.01 -1.01 0.77
C ALA A 155 -12.16 -0.63 2.27
N LEU A 156 -12.56 0.62 2.56
CA LEU A 156 -12.90 1.10 3.91
C LEU A 156 -14.39 0.95 4.28
N ALA A 157 -15.19 0.25 3.46
CA ALA A 157 -16.61 0.01 3.69
C ALA A 157 -16.97 -1.45 3.34
N VAL A 158 -16.24 -2.40 3.92
CA VAL A 158 -16.52 -3.84 3.76
C VAL A 158 -17.71 -4.23 4.62
N GLU A 159 -18.72 -4.81 3.97
CA GLU A 159 -19.86 -5.44 4.63
C GLU A 159 -19.46 -6.79 5.24
N TRP A 160 -19.55 -6.91 6.57
CA TRP A 160 -19.23 -8.14 7.29
C TRP A 160 -20.44 -9.08 7.48
N SER A 161 -21.57 -8.75 6.84
CA SER A 161 -22.83 -9.47 6.92
C SER A 161 -22.85 -10.73 6.03
N GLY A 162 -23.45 -11.80 6.54
CA GLY A 162 -23.59 -13.08 5.83
C GLY A 162 -22.41 -14.06 6.00
N GLU A 163 -22.60 -15.29 5.53
CA GLU A 163 -21.71 -16.43 5.82
C GLU A 163 -20.33 -16.30 5.17
N LYS A 164 -20.27 -15.90 3.89
CA LYS A 164 -19.00 -15.67 3.18
C LYS A 164 -18.17 -14.56 3.82
N ALA A 165 -18.82 -13.50 4.29
CA ALA A 165 -18.15 -12.39 4.97
C ALA A 165 -17.61 -12.81 6.35
N ARG A 166 -18.37 -13.59 7.14
CA ARG A 166 -17.89 -14.22 8.38
C ARG A 166 -16.68 -15.15 8.15
N ALA A 167 -16.63 -15.84 7.03
CA ALA A 167 -15.49 -16.68 6.65
C ALA A 167 -14.28 -15.88 6.13
N ALA A 168 -14.46 -14.63 5.68
CA ALA A 168 -13.38 -13.69 5.39
C ALA A 168 -12.87 -13.04 6.69
N LEU A 169 -13.78 -12.53 7.53
CA LEU A 169 -13.52 -11.87 8.81
C LEU A 169 -12.55 -12.65 9.72
N ARG A 170 -12.73 -13.98 9.82
CA ARG A 170 -11.84 -14.89 10.58
C ARG A 170 -10.40 -15.00 10.07
N ARG A 171 -10.10 -14.41 8.91
CA ARG A 171 -8.78 -14.38 8.26
C ARG A 171 -8.25 -12.97 8.05
N THR A 172 -9.10 -11.94 8.16
CA THR A 172 -8.73 -10.54 8.04
C THR A 172 -7.86 -10.10 9.22
N ALA A 173 -6.73 -9.45 8.92
CA ALA A 173 -5.84 -8.90 9.94
C ALA A 173 -6.55 -7.89 10.89
N PRO A 174 -6.34 -7.98 12.23
CA PRO A 174 -6.82 -7.00 13.21
C PRO A 174 -6.47 -5.54 12.85
N ASP A 175 -5.34 -5.34 12.18
CA ASP A 175 -4.83 -4.05 11.70
C ASP A 175 -5.81 -3.30 10.78
N TYR A 176 -6.74 -3.99 10.10
CA TYR A 176 -7.84 -3.34 9.37
C TYR A 176 -8.78 -2.57 10.31
N PHE A 177 -9.13 -3.19 11.45
CA PHE A 177 -10.01 -2.60 12.44
C PHE A 177 -9.29 -1.49 13.23
N LEU A 178 -8.01 -1.70 13.53
CA LEU A 178 -7.13 -0.65 14.06
C LEU A 178 -7.08 0.57 13.12
N LEU A 179 -6.95 0.37 11.81
CA LEU A 179 -6.98 1.45 10.82
C LEU A 179 -8.32 2.20 10.84
N GLN A 180 -9.46 1.50 10.90
CA GLN A 180 -10.78 2.16 10.98
C GLN A 180 -10.92 3.04 12.23
N VAL A 181 -10.46 2.53 13.39
CA VAL A 181 -10.45 3.28 14.67
C VAL A 181 -9.55 4.51 14.60
N LEU A 182 -8.34 4.38 14.07
CA LEU A 182 -7.38 5.48 13.96
C LEU A 182 -7.83 6.54 12.93
N LEU A 183 -8.45 6.14 11.81
CA LEU A 183 -9.05 7.08 10.86
C LEU A 183 -10.26 7.81 11.45
N LYS A 184 -11.06 7.16 12.31
CA LYS A 184 -12.16 7.82 13.04
C LYS A 184 -11.60 8.81 14.07
N PHE A 185 -10.60 8.42 14.87
CA PHE A 185 -9.90 9.32 15.79
C PHE A 185 -9.32 10.55 15.07
N ARG A 186 -8.60 10.36 13.96
CA ARG A 186 -8.03 11.44 13.13
C ARG A 186 -9.11 12.37 12.57
N THR A 187 -10.30 11.84 12.29
CA THR A 187 -11.47 12.63 11.85
C THR A 187 -12.06 13.45 12.98
N ASP A 188 -12.24 12.86 14.17
CA ASP A 188 -12.85 13.51 15.34
C ASP A 188 -11.93 14.57 15.99
N LYS A 189 -10.61 14.36 15.97
CA LYS A 189 -9.61 15.22 16.64
C LYS A 189 -8.79 16.10 15.71
N GLY A 190 -8.81 15.86 14.40
CA GLY A 190 -7.95 16.55 13.43
C GLY A 190 -6.44 16.27 13.60
N ARG A 191 -6.08 15.31 14.46
CA ARG A 191 -4.72 14.86 14.79
C ARG A 191 -4.73 13.36 15.11
N ASP A 192 -3.54 12.78 15.15
CA ASP A 192 -3.33 11.40 15.58
C ASP A 192 -3.14 11.28 17.12
N PRO A 193 -3.19 10.06 17.69
CA PRO A 193 -2.93 9.84 19.12
C PRO A 193 -1.52 10.29 19.52
N SER A 194 -1.43 11.03 20.62
CA SER A 194 -0.21 11.72 21.07
C SER A 194 0.22 11.22 22.45
N PRO A 195 1.50 10.85 22.67
CA PRO A 195 1.98 10.42 23.99
C PRO A 195 1.76 11.46 25.09
N GLN A 196 1.77 12.74 24.73
CA GLN A 196 1.50 13.86 25.65
C GLN A 196 0.06 13.84 26.20
N SER A 197 -0.88 13.23 25.47
CA SER A 197 -2.29 13.05 25.86
C SER A 197 -2.68 11.58 26.03
N TYR A 198 -1.72 10.68 26.25
CA TYR A 198 -1.92 9.21 26.23
C TYR A 198 -3.11 8.72 27.09
N GLY A 199 -3.28 9.28 28.30
CA GLY A 199 -4.35 8.89 29.23
C GLY A 199 -5.76 9.36 28.85
N GLU A 200 -5.88 10.34 27.94
CA GLU A 200 -7.14 10.79 27.34
C GLU A 200 -7.38 10.09 26.01
N ASP A 201 -6.35 10.08 25.15
CA ASP A 201 -6.41 9.49 23.83
C ASP A 201 -6.68 7.99 23.89
N SER A 202 -6.06 7.24 24.81
CA SER A 202 -6.32 5.80 24.97
C SER A 202 -7.76 5.49 25.37
N LYS A 203 -8.36 6.32 26.23
CA LYS A 203 -9.78 6.17 26.63
C LYS A 203 -10.71 6.42 25.45
N LEU A 204 -10.43 7.46 24.65
CA LEU A 204 -11.19 7.77 23.46
C LEU A 204 -11.00 6.71 22.37
N LEU A 205 -9.80 6.17 22.19
CA LEU A 205 -9.52 5.06 21.26
C LEU A 205 -10.33 3.81 21.62
N LEU A 206 -10.42 3.47 22.91
CA LEU A 206 -11.25 2.36 23.38
C LEU A 206 -12.75 2.58 23.16
N GLN A 207 -13.24 3.82 23.35
CA GLN A 207 -14.62 4.19 23.01
C GLN A 207 -14.88 4.08 21.51
N ILE A 208 -14.03 4.71 20.68
CA ILE A 208 -14.13 4.68 19.21
C ILE A 208 -14.06 3.24 18.68
N ARG A 209 -13.27 2.35 19.31
CA ARG A 209 -13.28 0.92 18.98
C ARG A 209 -14.68 0.31 19.15
N GLY A 210 -15.35 0.56 20.28
CA GLY A 210 -16.74 0.10 20.49
C GLY A 210 -17.65 0.62 19.38
N ASP A 211 -17.73 1.95 19.25
CA ASP A 211 -18.56 2.64 18.25
C ASP A 211 -18.33 2.12 16.82
N VAL A 212 -17.08 1.82 16.44
CA VAL A 212 -16.70 1.36 15.09
C VAL A 212 -16.99 -0.13 14.88
N LEU A 213 -16.73 -1.01 15.87
CA LEU A 213 -16.96 -2.44 15.71
C LEU A 213 -18.46 -2.79 15.79
N ASP A 214 -19.20 -2.11 16.65
CA ASP A 214 -20.67 -2.21 16.72
C ASP A 214 -21.31 -1.74 15.40
N ALA A 215 -20.84 -0.61 14.84
CA ALA A 215 -21.32 -0.10 13.55
C ALA A 215 -20.96 -0.99 12.34
N LEU A 216 -19.89 -1.80 12.46
CA LEU A 216 -19.53 -2.83 11.48
C LEU A 216 -20.23 -4.18 11.72
N GLY A 217 -20.95 -4.35 12.83
CA GLY A 217 -21.64 -5.59 13.20
C GLY A 217 -20.70 -6.75 13.54
N VAL A 218 -19.51 -6.46 14.08
CA VAL A 218 -18.45 -7.44 14.38
C VAL A 218 -18.06 -7.44 15.86
N GLY A 219 -17.44 -8.53 16.32
CA GLY A 219 -17.05 -8.70 17.73
C GLY A 219 -15.89 -7.79 18.17
N THR A 220 -15.95 -7.31 19.41
CA THR A 220 -14.90 -6.47 20.01
C THR A 220 -13.59 -7.21 20.26
N ASP A 221 -13.61 -8.55 20.26
CA ASP A 221 -12.46 -9.45 20.36
C ASP A 221 -11.49 -9.33 19.17
N LEU A 222 -11.92 -8.77 18.05
CA LEU A 222 -11.08 -8.55 16.86
C LEU A 222 -9.99 -7.48 17.05
N LEU A 223 -10.12 -6.60 18.05
CA LEU A 223 -9.10 -5.61 18.39
C LEU A 223 -8.94 -5.53 19.93
N PRO A 224 -7.98 -6.26 20.53
CA PRO A 224 -7.79 -6.36 21.97
C PRO A 224 -7.64 -5.02 22.72
N ASP A 225 -8.08 -4.96 23.98
CA ASP A 225 -8.11 -3.74 24.82
C ASP A 225 -6.74 -3.08 25.07
N ASP A 226 -5.64 -3.81 24.89
CA ASP A 226 -4.28 -3.31 25.05
C ASP A 226 -3.74 -2.58 23.81
N PHE A 227 -4.47 -2.57 22.68
CA PHE A 227 -4.04 -1.92 21.42
C PHE A 227 -3.53 -0.47 21.55
N PRO A 228 -4.06 0.40 22.46
CA PRO A 228 -3.54 1.77 22.60
C PRO A 228 -2.07 1.80 23.04
N SER A 229 -1.56 0.74 23.66
CA SER A 229 -0.14 0.62 24.05
C SER A 229 0.82 0.63 22.86
N TYR A 230 0.33 0.32 21.66
CA TYR A 230 1.16 0.02 20.49
C TYR A 230 0.94 0.97 19.29
N CYS A 231 -0.06 1.86 19.34
CA CYS A 231 -0.50 2.65 18.17
C CYS A 231 -0.20 4.18 18.23
N PHE A 232 0.78 4.62 19.02
CA PHE A 232 1.10 6.04 19.23
C PHE A 232 2.43 6.48 18.59
N SER A 233 2.48 7.71 18.05
CA SER A 233 3.66 8.30 17.34
C SER A 233 3.98 7.62 15.99
N GLU A 234 5.04 8.07 15.31
CA GLU A 234 5.62 7.37 14.15
C GLU A 234 7.00 6.80 14.53
N MET A 235 7.14 5.46 14.63
CA MET A 235 8.39 4.84 15.13
C MET A 235 9.42 4.59 14.02
N ALA A 236 10.68 5.01 14.27
CA ALA A 236 11.84 4.97 13.35
C ALA A 236 12.08 3.67 12.52
N PRO A 237 11.74 2.44 12.99
CA PRO A 237 11.80 1.24 12.16
C PRO A 237 10.64 1.07 11.16
N VAL A 238 9.45 1.60 11.46
CA VAL A 238 8.19 1.30 10.74
C VAL A 238 8.01 2.20 9.49
N CYS A 239 8.48 3.46 9.61
CA CYS A 239 8.84 4.58 8.57
C CYS A 239 9.51 3.63 7.46
N ALA A 240 10.49 2.78 7.83
CA ALA A 240 11.35 2.08 6.89
C ALA A 240 10.71 0.82 6.27
N VAL A 241 10.00 0.01 7.06
CA VAL A 241 9.30 -1.17 6.52
C VAL A 241 8.13 -0.76 5.61
N VAL A 242 7.20 0.05 6.13
CA VAL A 242 5.99 0.46 5.41
C VAL A 242 6.35 1.34 4.23
N GLY A 243 7.25 2.31 4.40
CA GLY A 243 7.76 3.14 3.32
C GLY A 243 8.57 2.36 2.27
N GLY A 244 9.24 1.28 2.67
CA GLY A 244 9.95 0.36 1.76
C GLY A 244 8.97 -0.39 0.87
N VAL A 245 7.97 -1.04 1.45
CA VAL A 245 6.91 -1.76 0.72
C VAL A 245 6.11 -0.81 -0.17
N LEU A 246 5.61 0.31 0.37
CA LEU A 246 4.87 1.33 -0.38
C LEU A 246 5.70 1.90 -1.55
N GLY A 247 6.99 2.16 -1.33
CA GLY A 247 7.92 2.58 -2.38
C GLY A 247 8.14 1.52 -3.45
N GLN A 248 8.16 0.22 -3.08
CA GLN A 248 8.29 -0.88 -4.03
C GLN A 248 7.00 -1.07 -4.87
N GLU A 249 5.81 -0.93 -4.26
CA GLU A 249 4.54 -1.01 -5.00
C GLU A 249 4.38 0.15 -6.01
N VAL A 250 4.82 1.36 -5.65
CA VAL A 250 4.94 2.49 -6.59
C VAL A 250 5.88 2.15 -7.75
N VAL A 251 7.02 1.50 -7.49
CA VAL A 251 7.97 1.04 -8.54
C VAL A 251 7.34 -0.02 -9.44
N LYS A 252 6.71 -1.08 -8.90
CA LYS A 252 6.01 -2.12 -9.69
C LYS A 252 4.93 -1.51 -10.58
N ALA A 253 4.07 -0.67 -10.00
CA ALA A 253 2.99 -0.02 -10.72
C ALA A 253 3.50 1.00 -11.75
N LEU A 254 4.67 1.62 -11.53
CA LEU A 254 5.35 2.47 -12.52
C LEU A 254 5.94 1.67 -13.66
N SER A 255 6.70 0.62 -13.36
CA SER A 255 7.41 -0.20 -14.35
C SER A 255 6.45 -1.01 -15.21
N GLN A 256 5.32 -1.43 -14.63
CA GLN A 256 4.42 -2.47 -15.12
C GLN A 256 5.08 -3.86 -15.16
N ARG A 257 6.02 -4.12 -14.24
CA ARG A 257 6.65 -5.41 -14.00
C ARG A 257 6.28 -5.93 -12.61
N ASP A 258 6.07 -7.24 -12.54
CA ASP A 258 5.77 -8.04 -11.35
C ASP A 258 4.37 -7.74 -10.75
N PRO A 259 3.73 -8.71 -10.08
CA PRO A 259 2.41 -8.49 -9.49
C PRO A 259 2.45 -7.48 -8.33
N PRO A 260 1.66 -6.40 -8.40
CA PRO A 260 1.45 -5.51 -7.25
C PRO A 260 0.54 -6.16 -6.20
N HIS A 261 0.71 -5.76 -4.94
CA HIS A 261 -0.18 -6.11 -3.84
C HIS A 261 -1.58 -5.54 -4.10
N ASN A 262 -2.63 -6.34 -3.87
CA ASN A 262 -4.02 -5.98 -4.15
C ASN A 262 -4.85 -6.30 -2.90
N ASN A 263 -5.21 -5.33 -2.04
CA ASN A 263 -5.03 -3.88 -2.17
C ASN A 263 -4.53 -3.16 -0.90
N PHE A 264 -4.57 -3.81 0.27
CA PHE A 264 -3.90 -3.37 1.47
C PHE A 264 -2.64 -4.19 1.76
N PHE A 265 -1.67 -3.56 2.40
CA PHE A 265 -0.61 -4.21 3.17
C PHE A 265 -0.68 -3.65 4.59
N PHE A 266 -0.69 -4.54 5.59
CA PHE A 266 -0.62 -4.21 7.01
C PHE A 266 0.67 -4.76 7.61
N PHE A 267 1.24 -4.04 8.58
CA PHE A 267 2.44 -4.44 9.30
C PHE A 267 2.23 -4.27 10.81
N ASP A 268 2.51 -5.35 11.55
CA ASP A 268 2.51 -5.38 13.02
C ASP A 268 3.95 -5.57 13.50
N GLY A 269 4.55 -4.50 14.01
CA GLY A 269 5.91 -4.48 14.54
C GLY A 269 6.11 -5.14 15.91
N ILE A 270 5.04 -5.53 16.61
CA ILE A 270 5.10 -6.34 17.85
C ILE A 270 5.25 -7.82 17.49
N LYS A 271 4.50 -8.28 16.49
CA LYS A 271 4.57 -9.67 15.97
C LYS A 271 5.64 -9.85 14.89
N GLY A 272 6.18 -8.76 14.34
CA GLY A 272 7.12 -8.76 13.23
C GLY A 272 6.52 -9.27 11.92
N ASN A 273 5.20 -9.16 11.75
CA ASN A 273 4.49 -9.71 10.60
C ASN A 273 4.13 -8.63 9.56
N GLY A 274 3.96 -9.05 8.31
CA GLY A 274 3.44 -8.22 7.24
C GLY A 274 2.45 -9.03 6.41
N VAL A 275 1.21 -8.53 6.28
CA VAL A 275 0.09 -9.25 5.66
C VAL A 275 -0.45 -8.43 4.49
N VAL A 276 -0.68 -9.07 3.34
CA VAL A 276 -1.36 -8.46 2.19
C VAL A 276 -2.82 -8.89 2.21
N GLU A 277 -3.71 -7.89 2.29
CA GLU A 277 -5.16 -8.06 2.44
C GLU A 277 -5.90 -7.54 1.21
N ARG A 278 -6.99 -8.22 0.84
CA ARG A 278 -7.78 -7.90 -0.35
C ARG A 278 -9.20 -7.54 0.04
N LEU A 279 -9.43 -6.25 0.28
CA LEU A 279 -10.64 -5.74 0.93
C LEU A 279 -11.42 -4.78 0.02
N GLY A 280 -12.74 -4.84 0.11
CA GLY A 280 -13.67 -4.19 -0.82
C GLY A 280 -14.17 -5.13 -1.92
N ALA A 281 -15.13 -4.66 -2.72
CA ALA A 281 -15.67 -5.40 -3.86
C ALA A 281 -14.68 -5.44 -5.05
N LYS A 282 -15.02 -6.18 -6.12
CA LYS A 282 -14.31 -6.12 -7.41
C LYS A 282 -15.24 -6.38 -8.59
#